data_AF-A0A1G1XTX7-F1
#
_entry.id   AF-A0A1G1XTX7-F1
#
_cell.length_a   1.000
_cell.length_b   1.000
_cell.length_c   1.000
_cell.angle_alpha   90.00
_cell.angle_beta   90.00
_cell.angle_gamma   90.00
#
_symmetry.space_group_name_H-M   'P 1'
#
loop_
_entity.id
_entity.type
_entity.pdbx_description
1 polymer ?
#
loop_
_entity_poly.entity_id
_entity_poly.type
_entity_poly.pdbx_seq_one_letter_code
_entity_poly.pdbx_strand_id
1 'polypeptide(L)'
;MLNFFSHPKFEKESAEFVRRFINFSESFEAFKRICEVHFDPLNPRQVIAPAKLHRVKILDSCLLWKVEVAVKNLRSNQSPRLWFAVKGENLAFLCIKTHIDNYDNNEIDKIAEFRMNDIF
;
A
#
# COMPACT_ATOMS: atom_id res chain seq x y z
N MET A 1 6.87 -16.66 -4.27
CA MET A 1 6.63 -15.41 -5.03
C MET A 1 5.27 -14.91 -4.61
N LEU A 2 5.10 -13.60 -4.39
CA LEU A 2 3.80 -13.07 -3.98
C LEU A 2 2.86 -12.94 -5.16
N ASN A 3 1.58 -13.22 -4.92
CA ASN A 3 0.51 -12.93 -5.86
C ASN A 3 -0.02 -11.53 -5.58
N PHE A 4 0.15 -10.62 -6.53
CA PHE A 4 -0.29 -9.24 -6.40
C PHE A 4 -1.69 -9.05 -6.98
N PHE A 5 -2.59 -8.50 -6.17
CA PHE A 5 -3.95 -8.12 -6.56
C PHE A 5 -4.13 -6.61 -6.39
N SER A 6 -5.05 -6.03 -7.15
CA SER A 6 -5.42 -4.62 -7.03
C SER A 6 -6.92 -4.50 -6.97
N HIS A 7 -7.43 -3.76 -5.99
CA HIS A 7 -8.84 -3.40 -5.97
C HIS A 7 -9.17 -2.50 -7.19
N PRO A 8 -10.31 -2.65 -7.88
CA PRO A 8 -10.62 -1.83 -9.06
C PRO A 8 -10.61 -0.32 -8.80
N LYS A 9 -10.94 0.11 -7.57
CA LYS A 9 -10.81 1.52 -7.17
C LYS A 9 -9.36 1.95 -6.97
N PHE A 10 -8.50 1.06 -6.47
CA PHE A 10 -7.07 1.33 -6.38
C PHE A 10 -6.46 1.53 -7.77
N GLU A 11 -6.85 0.74 -8.78
CA GLU A 11 -6.32 0.92 -10.13
C GLU A 11 -6.63 2.32 -10.69
N LYS A 12 -7.85 2.83 -10.45
CA LYS A 12 -8.24 4.19 -10.83
C LYS A 12 -7.43 5.25 -10.10
N GLU A 13 -7.31 5.12 -8.78
CA GLU A 13 -6.50 6.02 -7.95
C GLU A 13 -5.02 5.99 -8.39
N SER A 14 -4.46 4.80 -8.62
CA SER A 14 -3.09 4.61 -9.07
C SER A 14 -2.83 5.26 -10.43
N ALA A 15 -3.77 5.15 -11.38
CA ALA A 15 -3.67 5.82 -12.67
C ALA A 15 -3.63 7.36 -12.54
N GLU A 16 -4.39 7.93 -11.60
CA GLU A 16 -4.31 9.37 -11.30
C GLU A 16 -2.95 9.74 -10.71
N PHE A 17 -2.39 8.91 -9.81
CA PHE A 17 -1.07 9.12 -9.22
C PHE A 17 0.05 9.02 -10.24
N VAL A 18 -0.02 8.09 -11.20
CA VAL A 18 0.94 7.99 -12.32
C VAL A 18 0.94 9.29 -13.13
N ARG A 19 -0.23 9.88 -13.39
CA ARG A 19 -0.33 11.15 -14.14
C ARG A 19 0.18 12.34 -13.33
N ARG A 20 -0.05 12.35 -12.01
CA ARG A 20 0.27 13.48 -11.12
C ARG A 20 1.73 13.49 -10.65
N PHE A 21 2.36 12.33 -10.51
CA PHE A 21 3.69 12.19 -9.90
C PHE A 21 4.63 11.42 -10.82
N ILE A 22 5.62 12.13 -11.37
CA ILE A 22 6.52 11.68 -12.45
C ILE A 22 7.15 10.31 -12.19
N ASN A 23 7.56 10.01 -10.96
CA ASN A 23 8.26 8.76 -10.62
C ASN A 23 7.41 7.76 -9.84
N PHE A 24 6.08 7.95 -9.77
CA PHE A 24 5.23 7.08 -8.97
C PHE A 24 5.25 5.64 -9.49
N SER A 25 5.19 5.43 -10.82
CA SER A 25 5.23 4.08 -11.40
C SER A 25 6.51 3.33 -11.01
N GLU A 26 7.68 3.96 -11.15
CA GLU A 26 8.98 3.38 -10.76
C GLU A 26 9.03 3.05 -9.27
N SER A 27 8.53 3.97 -8.43
CA SER A 27 8.52 3.81 -6.98
C SER A 27 7.56 2.71 -6.53
N PHE A 28 6.43 2.56 -7.21
CA PHE A 28 5.45 1.51 -6.95
C PHE A 28 5.98 0.12 -7.36
N GLU A 29 6.66 0.01 -8.50
CA GLU A 29 7.33 -1.23 -8.91
C GLU A 29 8.48 -1.61 -7.97
N ALA A 30 9.27 -0.62 -7.51
CA ALA A 30 10.27 -0.86 -6.48
C ALA A 30 9.62 -1.34 -5.17
N PHE A 31 8.49 -0.76 -4.78
CA PHE A 31 7.75 -1.19 -3.60
C PHE A 31 7.26 -2.65 -3.70
N LYS A 32 6.74 -3.08 -4.87
CA LYS A 32 6.37 -4.49 -5.10
C LYS A 32 7.53 -5.45 -4.83
N ARG A 33 8.72 -5.16 -5.37
CA ARG A 33 9.93 -5.96 -5.14
C ARG A 33 10.34 -6.01 -3.67
N ILE A 34 10.20 -4.89 -2.96
CA ILE A 34 10.43 -4.85 -1.52
C ILE A 34 9.42 -5.76 -0.79
N CYS A 35 8.14 -5.72 -1.17
CA CYS A 35 7.13 -6.60 -0.60
C CYS A 35 7.43 -8.08 -0.81
N GLU A 36 7.91 -8.47 -2.00
CA GLU A 36 8.30 -9.86 -2.27
C GLU A 36 9.34 -10.38 -1.28
N VAL A 37 10.26 -9.52 -0.84
CA VAL A 37 11.29 -9.88 0.14
C VAL A 37 10.74 -9.79 1.57
N HIS A 38 9.98 -8.75 1.87
CA HIS A 38 9.49 -8.48 3.22
C HIS A 38 8.45 -9.49 3.69
N PHE A 39 7.52 -9.82 2.80
CA PHE A 39 6.38 -10.69 3.08
C PHE A 39 6.54 -12.05 2.40
N ASP A 40 7.76 -12.48 2.08
CA ASP A 40 8.00 -13.80 1.50
C ASP A 40 7.35 -14.89 2.40
N PRO A 41 6.51 -15.78 1.84
CA PRO A 41 5.76 -16.75 2.64
C PRO A 41 6.62 -17.87 3.23
N LEU A 42 7.84 -18.09 2.72
CA LEU A 42 8.75 -19.15 3.17
C LEU A 42 9.93 -18.59 3.98
N ASN A 43 10.44 -17.43 3.60
CA ASN A 43 11.62 -16.81 4.21
C ASN A 43 11.49 -15.26 4.26
N PRO A 44 10.58 -14.72 5.09
CA PRO A 44 10.36 -13.29 5.19
C PRO A 44 11.61 -12.59 5.76
N ARG A 45 12.02 -11.50 5.12
CA ARG A 45 13.18 -10.70 5.55
C ARG A 45 12.78 -9.26 5.82
N GLN A 46 13.04 -8.78 7.02
CA GLN A 46 12.69 -7.41 7.40
C GLN A 46 13.55 -6.37 6.66
N VAL A 47 13.10 -5.93 5.49
CA VAL A 47 13.75 -4.90 4.66
C VAL A 47 13.07 -3.54 4.73
N ILE A 48 11.88 -3.47 5.34
CA ILE A 48 11.18 -2.21 5.63
C ILE A 48 11.34 -1.93 7.11
N ALA A 49 11.86 -0.75 7.44
CA ALA A 49 12.02 -0.34 8.84
C ALA A 49 10.66 -0.29 9.56
N PRO A 50 10.55 -0.75 10.82
CA PRO A 50 9.30 -0.73 11.58
C PRO A 50 8.58 0.63 11.57
N ALA A 51 9.34 1.73 11.65
CA ALA A 51 8.81 3.08 11.67
C ALA A 51 8.18 3.54 10.34
N LYS A 52 8.35 2.77 9.26
CA LYS A 52 7.85 3.08 7.92
C LYS A 52 6.68 2.20 7.49
N LEU A 53 6.47 1.07 8.17
CA LEU A 53 5.40 0.12 7.89
C LEU A 53 4.43 0.07 9.07
N HIS A 54 3.25 0.67 8.88
CA HIS A 54 2.24 0.79 9.92
C HIS A 54 1.19 -0.31 9.78
N ARG A 55 1.02 -1.13 10.82
CA ARG A 55 -0.09 -2.08 10.89
C ARG A 55 -1.36 -1.32 11.24
N VAL A 56 -2.36 -1.38 10.37
CA VAL A 56 -3.66 -0.75 10.59
C VAL A 56 -4.56 -1.69 11.38
N LYS A 57 -4.68 -2.94 10.93
CA LYS A 57 -5.57 -3.93 11.57
C LYS A 57 -5.12 -5.37 11.30
N ILE A 58 -5.54 -6.28 12.17
CA ILE A 58 -5.44 -7.73 12.00
C ILE A 58 -6.88 -8.25 11.95
N LEU A 59 -7.24 -8.97 10.90
CA LEU A 59 -8.57 -9.53 10.67
C LEU A 59 -8.39 -10.99 10.26
N ASP A 60 -8.72 -11.91 11.17
CA ASP A 60 -8.49 -13.34 11.02
C ASP A 60 -7.04 -13.65 10.58
N SER A 61 -6.85 -14.08 9.33
CA SER A 61 -5.55 -14.40 8.72
C SER A 61 -5.04 -13.30 7.78
N CYS A 62 -5.68 -12.13 7.77
CA CYS A 62 -5.37 -11.00 6.90
C CYS A 62 -4.80 -9.83 7.69
N LEU A 63 -3.66 -9.30 7.23
CA LEU A 63 -2.99 -8.17 7.86
C LEU A 63 -3.13 -6.93 6.98
N LEU A 64 -3.79 -5.90 7.50
CA LEU A 64 -3.93 -4.61 6.83
C LEU A 64 -2.77 -3.68 7.23
N TRP A 65 -2.08 -3.18 6.23
CA TRP A 65 -0.88 -2.35 6.36
C TRP A 65 -1.03 -1.02 5.64
N LYS A 66 -0.22 -0.05 6.08
CA LYS A 66 -0.07 1.28 5.49
C LYS A 66 1.40 1.67 5.43
N VAL A 67 1.82 2.22 4.30
CA VAL A 67 3.21 2.64 4.05
C VAL A 67 3.25 3.98 3.32
N GLU A 68 4.28 4.79 3.57
CA GLU A 68 4.58 5.98 2.78
C GLU A 68 5.35 5.59 1.51
N VAL A 69 4.85 6.02 0.35
CA VAL A 69 5.51 5.82 -0.94
C VAL A 69 6.32 7.07 -1.27
N ALA A 70 7.62 6.90 -1.48
CA ALA A 70 8.49 8.01 -1.85
C ALA A 70 8.20 8.44 -3.29
N VAL A 71 7.82 9.70 -3.48
CA VAL A 71 7.69 10.34 -4.80
C VAL A 71 8.51 11.63 -4.81
N LYS A 72 9.07 11.98 -5.97
CA LYS A 72 9.92 13.15 -6.14
C LYS A 72 9.12 14.44 -5.97
N ASN A 73 9.83 15.51 -5.61
CA ASN A 73 9.31 16.89 -5.50
C ASN A 73 8.17 17.09 -4.48
N LEU A 74 7.99 16.16 -3.54
CA LEU A 74 7.09 16.33 -2.40
C LEU A 74 7.85 16.44 -1.10
N ARG A 75 7.33 17.24 -0.17
CA ARG A 75 7.79 17.24 1.22
C ARG A 75 7.40 15.92 1.89
N SER A 76 8.12 15.53 2.94
CA SER A 76 7.83 14.28 3.66
C SER A 76 6.39 14.21 4.17
N ASN A 77 5.78 15.32 4.56
CA ASN A 77 4.39 15.38 5.02
C ASN A 77 3.35 15.37 3.87
N GLN A 78 3.80 15.37 2.62
CA GLN A 78 2.97 15.30 1.41
C GLN A 78 3.07 13.94 0.72
N SER A 79 4.02 13.10 1.12
CA SER A 79 4.24 11.80 0.52
C SER A 79 2.95 10.96 0.53
N PRO A 80 2.60 10.31 -0.61
CA PRO A 80 1.50 9.39 -0.68
C PRO A 80 1.59 8.30 0.38
N ARG A 81 0.43 7.85 0.85
CA ARG A 81 0.28 6.64 1.64
C ARG A 81 -0.49 5.61 0.85
N LEU A 82 0.00 4.38 0.90
CA LEU A 82 -0.58 3.22 0.25
C LEU A 82 -1.08 2.26 1.33
N TRP A 83 -2.32 1.82 1.19
CA TRP A 83 -2.93 0.77 1.99
C TRP A 83 -2.94 -0.52 1.19
N PHE A 84 -2.54 -1.59 1.85
CA PHE A 84 -2.49 -2.92 1.25
C PHE A 84 -2.71 -3.99 2.32
N ALA A 85 -3.18 -5.15 1.89
CA ALA A 85 -3.41 -6.30 2.76
C ALA A 85 -2.55 -7.49 2.36
N VAL A 86 -2.17 -8.30 3.34
CA VAL A 86 -1.40 -9.54 3.14
C VAL A 86 -2.16 -10.71 3.76
N LYS A 87 -2.42 -11.76 2.97
CA LYS A 87 -3.07 -13.02 3.38
C LYS A 87 -2.33 -14.19 2.75
N GLY A 88 -1.44 -14.82 3.51
CA GLY A 88 -0.55 -15.87 3.00
C GLY A 88 0.38 -15.33 1.91
N GLU A 89 0.37 -15.96 0.73
CA GLU A 89 1.14 -15.51 -0.44
C GLU A 89 0.47 -14.39 -1.25
N ASN A 90 -0.72 -13.96 -0.86
CA ASN A 90 -1.49 -12.94 -1.58
C ASN A 90 -1.28 -11.55 -0.95
N LEU A 91 -0.98 -10.56 -1.79
CA LEU A 91 -0.89 -9.15 -1.41
C LEU A 91 -1.84 -8.33 -2.28
N ALA A 92 -2.78 -7.63 -1.64
CA ALA A 92 -3.77 -6.81 -2.33
C ALA A 92 -3.53 -5.32 -2.09
N PHE A 93 -3.43 -4.53 -3.16
CA PHE A 93 -3.40 -3.07 -3.09
C PHE A 93 -4.82 -2.50 -3.02
N LEU A 94 -5.08 -1.66 -2.02
CA LEU A 94 -6.46 -1.30 -1.63
C LEU A 94 -6.77 0.16 -1.88
N CYS A 95 -5.91 1.06 -1.43
CA CYS A 95 -6.12 2.52 -1.52
C CYS A 95 -4.78 3.25 -1.66
N ILE A 96 -4.77 4.37 -2.36
CA ILE A 96 -3.66 5.34 -2.29
C ILE A 96 -4.19 6.77 -2.15
N LYS A 97 -3.61 7.53 -1.22
CA LYS A 97 -3.97 8.93 -0.96
C LYS A 97 -2.75 9.76 -0.60
N THR A 98 -2.79 11.06 -0.87
CA THR A 98 -1.73 12.02 -0.48
C THR A 98 -2.33 13.08 0.43
N HIS A 99 -1.56 13.53 1.42
CA HIS A 99 -1.96 14.61 2.33
C HIS A 99 -2.20 15.95 1.62
N ILE A 100 -1.73 16.09 0.37
CA ILE A 100 -2.06 17.25 -0.46
C ILE A 100 -3.58 17.39 -0.65
N ASP A 101 -4.30 16.26 -0.69
CA ASP A 101 -5.74 16.23 -0.92
C ASP A 101 -6.55 16.29 0.39
N ASN A 102 -5.87 16.46 1.53
CA ASN A 102 -6.48 16.60 2.86
C ASN A 102 -7.52 15.52 3.20
N TYR A 103 -7.20 14.26 2.91
CA TYR A 103 -8.08 13.13 3.24
C TYR A 103 -8.12 12.85 4.75
N ASP A 104 -9.23 12.29 5.23
CA ASP A 104 -9.33 11.78 6.60
C ASP A 104 -8.67 10.39 6.69
N ASN A 105 -7.62 10.26 7.50
CA ASN A 105 -6.90 8.99 7.64
C ASN A 105 -7.77 7.85 8.17
N ASN A 106 -8.65 8.13 9.14
CA ASN A 106 -9.52 7.11 9.74
C ASN A 106 -10.58 6.65 8.74
N GLU A 107 -11.06 7.56 7.89
CA GLU A 107 -11.95 7.20 6.79
C GLU A 107 -11.27 6.26 5.80
N ILE A 108 -10.04 6.55 5.38
CA ILE A 108 -9.31 5.69 4.45
C ILE A 108 -8.94 4.34 5.08
N ASP A 109 -8.59 4.31 6.37
CA ASP A 109 -8.36 3.05 7.10
C ASP A 109 -9.62 2.14 7.03
N LYS A 110 -10.83 2.72 7.21
CA LYS A 110 -12.12 1.99 7.07
C LYS A 110 -12.42 1.57 5.63
N ILE A 111 -12.15 2.44 4.65
CA ILE A 111 -12.33 2.11 3.23
C ILE A 111 -11.40 0.98 2.82
N ALA A 112 -10.15 0.99 3.28
CA ALA A 112 -9.20 -0.07 3.00
C ALA A 112 -9.65 -1.40 3.62
N GLU A 113 -10.14 -1.38 4.86
CA GLU A 113 -10.75 -2.57 5.49
C GLU A 113 -11.92 -3.11 4.67
N PHE A 114 -12.84 -2.25 4.21
CA PHE A 114 -13.96 -2.67 3.37
C PHE A 114 -13.47 -3.32 2.06
N ARG A 115 -12.58 -2.65 1.33
CA ARG A 115 -12.01 -3.16 0.06
C ARG A 115 -11.21 -4.45 0.23
N MET A 116 -10.64 -4.67 1.41
CA MET A 116 -9.92 -5.90 1.72
C MET A 116 -10.90 -7.09 1.77
N ASN A 117 -12.07 -6.91 2.39
CA ASN A 117 -13.12 -7.94 2.44
C ASN A 117 -13.74 -8.20 1.06
N ASP A 118 -13.70 -7.23 0.14
CA ASP A 118 -14.14 -7.45 -1.25
C ASP A 118 -13.19 -8.35 -2.04
N ILE A 119 -11.92 -8.48 -1.62
CA ILE A 119 -10.89 -9.29 -2.31
C ILE A 119 -10.68 -10.65 -1.65
N PHE A 120 -10.76 -10.75 -0.31
CA PHE A 120 -10.33 -11.92 0.46
C PHE A 120 -11.40 -12.51 1.36
#